data_AF-A0A8J5JZ26-F1
#
_entry.id   AF-A0A8J5JZ26-F1
#
_cell.length_a   1.000
_cell.length_b   1.000
_cell.length_c   1.000
_cell.angle_alpha   90.00
_cell.angle_beta   90.00
_cell.angle_gamma   90.00
#
_symmetry.space_group_name_H-M   'P 1'
#
loop_
_entity.id
_entity.type
_entity.pdbx_description
1 polymer ?
#
loop_
_entity_poly.entity_id
_entity_poly.type
_entity_poly.pdbx_seq_one_letter_code
_entity_poly.pdbx_strand_id
1 'polypeptide(L)'
;MSINQYKDGIIAKRPRLFAYMPPPGPSMASPSTNHTTVVKTELETYLEEGVVPFDINPLKYWRDIQSFKILRHFAKSILGCCATSAPSERVFSKAGNFYAPEQGKLSPDIFRALMMIKCNSDM
;
A
#
# COMPACT_ATOMS: atom_id res chain seq x y z
N MET A 1 -50.63 12.32 37.99
CA MET A 1 -50.13 13.26 36.96
C MET A 1 -48.60 13.22 37.05
N SER A 2 -47.99 12.25 36.38
CA SER A 2 -47.15 12.44 35.18
C SER A 2 -45.69 12.77 35.52
N ILE A 3 -44.64 12.22 34.90
CA ILE A 3 -44.44 11.19 33.88
C ILE A 3 -42.94 10.81 34.06
N ASN A 4 -42.61 9.54 34.28
CA ASN A 4 -41.25 9.03 34.11
C ASN A 4 -41.01 8.81 32.61
N GLN A 5 -40.18 9.64 31.96
CA GLN A 5 -39.68 9.39 30.62
C GLN A 5 -38.21 9.78 30.53
N TYR A 6 -37.34 8.80 30.70
CA TYR A 6 -36.09 8.78 29.94
C TYR A 6 -35.93 7.36 29.42
N LYS A 7 -36.65 7.10 28.32
CA LYS A 7 -36.59 5.88 27.55
C LYS A 7 -35.62 6.06 26.38
N ASP A 8 -34.84 5.01 26.19
CA ASP A 8 -34.36 4.51 24.90
C ASP A 8 -33.21 5.26 24.21
N GLY A 9 -32.00 4.91 24.67
CA GLY A 9 -30.99 4.26 23.84
C GLY A 9 -30.71 4.84 22.45
N ILE A 10 -29.70 5.72 22.37
CA ILE A 10 -28.91 5.88 21.14
C ILE A 10 -27.59 5.15 21.32
N ILE A 11 -27.65 3.82 21.25
CA ILE A 11 -26.44 3.01 20.99
C ILE A 11 -26.24 3.08 19.48
N ALA A 12 -25.47 4.07 19.02
CA ALA A 12 -24.97 4.08 17.65
C ALA A 12 -24.18 2.78 17.44
N LYS A 13 -24.79 1.81 16.75
CA LYS A 13 -24.15 0.52 16.47
C LYS A 13 -22.89 0.81 15.67
N ARG A 14 -21.72 0.45 16.22
CA ARG A 14 -20.45 0.54 15.50
C ARG A 14 -20.61 -0.21 14.18
N PRO A 15 -20.28 0.40 13.03
CA PRO A 15 -20.31 -0.32 11.78
C PRO A 15 -19.38 -1.52 11.90
N ARG A 16 -19.85 -2.69 11.45
CA ARG A 16 -19.02 -3.89 11.35
C ARG A 16 -17.80 -3.53 10.50
N LEU A 17 -16.64 -4.09 10.84
CA LEU A 17 -15.33 -3.76 10.24
C LEU A 17 -15.29 -3.80 8.69
N PHE A 18 -16.29 -4.40 8.05
CA PHE A 18 -16.38 -4.56 6.60
C PHE A 18 -17.65 -3.95 5.97
N ALA A 19 -18.38 -3.09 6.68
CA ALA A 19 -19.62 -2.50 6.18
C ALA A 19 -19.44 -1.64 4.90
N TYR A 20 -18.22 -1.15 4.66
CA TYR A 20 -17.87 -0.35 3.48
C TYR A 20 -17.31 -1.17 2.32
N MET A 21 -17.08 -2.48 2.51
CA MET A 21 -16.55 -3.33 1.45
C MET A 21 -17.69 -3.81 0.55
N PRO A 22 -17.60 -3.63 -0.79
CA PRO A 22 -18.60 -4.18 -1.69
C PRO A 22 -18.65 -5.72 -1.54
N PRO A 23 -19.84 -6.33 -1.61
CA PRO A 23 -20.00 -7.77 -1.48
C PRO A 23 -19.14 -8.47 -2.55
N PRO A 24 -18.55 -9.64 -2.23
CA PRO A 24 -17.80 -10.40 -3.21
C PRO A 24 -18.70 -10.65 -4.43
N GLY A 25 -18.29 -10.13 -5.58
CA GLY A 25 -19.00 -10.32 -6.84
C GLY A 25 -19.06 -11.79 -7.25
N PRO A 26 -19.84 -12.13 -8.30
CA PRO A 26 -19.94 -13.50 -8.79
C PRO A 26 -18.54 -14.06 -9.06
N SER A 27 -18.29 -15.22 -8.46
CA SER A 27 -17.06 -16.02 -8.50
C SER A 27 -16.25 -15.75 -9.77
N MET A 28 -15.05 -15.18 -9.57
CA MET A 28 -14.01 -15.09 -10.58
C MET A 28 -13.90 -16.44 -11.29
N ALA A 29 -14.34 -16.50 -12.55
CA ALA A 29 -14.06 -17.63 -13.41
C ALA A 29 -12.54 -17.84 -13.40
N SER A 30 -12.12 -19.08 -13.14
CA SER A 30 -10.72 -19.47 -13.14
C SER A 30 -10.03 -18.90 -14.39
N PRO A 31 -8.86 -18.27 -14.25
CA PRO A 31 -8.13 -17.74 -15.39
C PRO A 31 -7.91 -18.85 -16.40
N SER A 32 -8.12 -18.54 -17.68
CA SER A 32 -7.98 -19.46 -18.80
C SER A 32 -6.64 -20.22 -18.70
N THR A 33 -6.70 -21.54 -18.90
CA THR A 33 -5.59 -22.50 -18.74
C THR A 33 -4.27 -22.04 -19.38
N ASN A 34 -4.32 -21.22 -20.42
CA ASN A 34 -3.16 -20.70 -21.14
C ASN A 34 -2.30 -19.72 -20.32
N HIS A 35 -2.90 -18.88 -19.48
CA HIS A 35 -2.17 -17.86 -18.73
C HIS A 35 -1.28 -18.49 -17.65
N THR A 36 -1.80 -19.51 -16.97
CA THR A 36 -1.07 -20.23 -15.92
C THR A 36 0.16 -20.96 -16.47
N THR A 37 0.06 -21.51 -17.68
CA THR A 37 1.17 -22.19 -18.34
C THR A 37 2.32 -21.23 -18.65
N VAL A 38 2.02 -20.03 -19.19
CA VAL A 38 3.04 -19.02 -19.50
C VAL A 38 3.78 -18.55 -18.25
N VAL A 39 3.05 -18.29 -17.15
CA VAL A 39 3.65 -17.91 -15.86
C VAL A 39 4.58 -19.01 -15.34
N LYS A 40 4.14 -20.27 -15.42
CA LYS A 40 4.92 -21.41 -14.93
C LYS A 40 6.22 -21.57 -15.73
N THR A 41 6.17 -21.48 -17.05
CA THR A 41 7.36 -21.57 -17.91
C THR A 41 8.34 -20.43 -17.66
N GLU A 42 7.86 -19.20 -17.49
CA GLU A 42 8.71 -18.04 -17.17
C GLU A 42 9.41 -18.22 -15.82
N LEU A 43 8.71 -18.76 -14.83
CA LEU A 43 9.25 -19.06 -13.50
C LEU A 43 10.29 -20.19 -13.55
N GLU A 44 10.00 -21.30 -14.23
CA GLU A 44 10.92 -22.43 -14.38
C GLU A 44 12.22 -21.95 -15.06
N THR A 45 12.11 -21.16 -16.13
CA THR A 45 13.27 -20.60 -16.84
C THR A 45 14.12 -19.70 -15.93
N TYR A 46 13.50 -18.88 -15.08
CA TYR A 46 14.21 -18.03 -14.13
C TYR A 46 14.93 -18.85 -13.03
N LEU A 47 14.30 -19.93 -12.55
CA LEU A 47 14.89 -20.81 -11.54
C LEU A 47 16.06 -21.64 -12.06
N GLU A 48 16.09 -21.91 -13.37
CA GLU A 48 17.22 -22.55 -14.06
C GLU A 48 18.35 -21.56 -14.37
N GLU A 49 18.08 -20.26 -14.33
CA GLU A 49 19.08 -19.23 -14.59
C GLU A 49 20.13 -19.18 -13.46
N GLY A 50 21.38 -18.86 -13.83
CA GLY A 50 22.49 -18.81 -12.88
C GLY A 50 22.31 -17.74 -11.79
N VAL A 51 22.94 -17.95 -10.64
CA VAL A 51 22.88 -17.01 -9.52
C VAL A 51 23.58 -15.70 -9.88
N VAL A 52 22.84 -14.60 -9.77
CA VAL A 52 23.34 -13.24 -9.95
C VAL A 52 24.25 -12.86 -8.76
N PRO A 53 25.37 -12.14 -8.98
CA PRO A 53 26.22 -11.64 -7.88
C PRO A 53 25.44 -10.90 -6.79
N PHE A 54 25.80 -11.14 -5.53
CA PHE A 54 25.12 -10.57 -4.36
C PHE A 54 25.18 -9.04 -4.27
N ASP A 55 26.23 -8.43 -4.81
CA ASP A 55 26.47 -6.98 -4.74
C ASP A 55 25.63 -6.16 -5.76
N ILE A 56 24.76 -6.83 -6.52
CA ILE A 56 23.91 -6.16 -7.51
C ILE A 56 22.66 -5.60 -6.83
N ASN A 57 22.36 -4.34 -7.12
CA ASN A 57 21.09 -3.74 -6.70
C ASN A 57 19.92 -4.48 -7.37
N PRO A 58 19.04 -5.15 -6.60
CA PRO A 58 17.98 -5.98 -7.16
C PRO A 58 16.95 -5.15 -7.94
N LEU A 59 16.68 -3.90 -7.53
CA LEU A 59 15.77 -3.01 -8.25
C LEU A 59 16.34 -2.56 -9.60
N LYS A 60 17.68 -2.48 -9.72
CA LYS A 60 18.34 -2.19 -10.99
C LYS A 60 18.34 -3.43 -11.89
N TYR A 61 18.65 -4.60 -11.34
CA TYR A 61 18.58 -5.87 -12.06
C TYR A 61 17.20 -6.08 -12.71
N TRP A 62 16.13 -5.99 -11.92
CA TRP A 62 14.76 -6.12 -12.42
C TRP A 62 14.31 -4.95 -13.32
N ARG A 63 15.02 -3.82 -13.34
CA ARG A 63 14.73 -2.74 -14.30
C ARG A 63 15.28 -3.07 -15.68
N ASP A 64 16.49 -3.62 -15.71
CA ASP A 64 17.27 -3.76 -16.94
C ASP A 64 16.90 -5.06 -17.70
N ILE A 65 16.42 -6.09 -16.99
CA ILE A 65 16.06 -7.38 -17.60
C ILE A 65 14.75 -7.29 -18.42
N GLN A 66 14.79 -7.79 -19.66
CA GLN A 66 13.63 -7.79 -20.58
C GLN A 66 13.03 -9.18 -20.79
N SER A 67 13.77 -10.23 -20.45
CA SER A 67 13.40 -11.63 -20.70
C SER A 67 12.18 -12.10 -19.89
N PHE A 68 11.97 -11.55 -18.70
CA PHE A 68 10.92 -11.97 -17.78
C PHE A 68 9.87 -10.86 -17.57
N LYS A 69 8.89 -10.73 -18.46
CA LYS A 69 7.93 -9.62 -18.41
C LYS A 69 6.99 -9.70 -17.20
N ILE A 70 6.50 -10.90 -16.89
CA ILE A 70 5.53 -11.11 -15.80
C ILE A 70 6.25 -11.06 -14.47
N LEU A 71 7.36 -11.80 -14.36
CA LEU A 71 8.13 -11.89 -13.12
C LEU A 71 8.76 -10.54 -12.78
N ARG A 72 9.23 -9.78 -13.77
CA ARG A 72 9.73 -8.42 -13.55
C ARG A 72 8.68 -7.50 -12.96
N HIS A 73 7.45 -7.54 -13.49
CA HIS A 73 6.38 -6.69 -13.00
C HIS A 73 6.10 -6.98 -11.51
N PHE A 74 6.07 -8.26 -11.15
CA PHE A 74 5.87 -8.72 -9.78
C PHE A 74 7.06 -8.41 -8.86
N ALA A 75 8.29 -8.66 -9.33
CA ALA A 75 9.49 -8.38 -8.56
C ALA A 75 9.61 -6.89 -8.23
N LYS A 76 9.32 -6.00 -9.19
CA LYS A 76 9.35 -4.55 -8.96
C LYS A 76 8.32 -4.09 -7.92
N SER A 77 7.13 -4.69 -7.89
CA SER A 77 6.10 -4.30 -6.90
C SER A 77 6.45 -4.77 -5.50
N ILE A 78 6.96 -6.00 -5.36
CA ILE A 78 7.35 -6.55 -4.06
C ILE A 78 8.60 -5.84 -3.52
N LEU A 79 9.66 -5.73 -4.34
CA LEU A 79 10.92 -5.15 -3.91
C LEU A 79 10.83 -3.63 -3.70
N GLY A 80 9.87 -2.97 -4.36
CA GLY A 80 9.57 -1.56 -4.12
C GLY A 80 8.81 -1.31 -2.81
N CYS A 81 8.27 -2.35 -2.17
CA CYS A 81 7.60 -2.22 -0.89
C CYS A 81 8.63 -2.01 0.24
N CYS A 82 8.39 -1.02 1.08
CA CYS A 82 9.20 -0.83 2.28
C CYS A 82 8.96 -2.00 3.24
N ALA A 83 10.03 -2.68 3.67
CA ALA A 83 9.93 -3.79 4.61
C ALA A 83 9.49 -3.38 6.03
N THR A 84 9.51 -2.08 6.34
CA THR A 84 9.17 -1.54 7.66
C THR A 84 8.30 -0.29 7.54
N SER A 85 7.59 0.06 8.62
CA SER A 85 6.88 1.33 8.78
C SER A 85 7.82 2.51 9.05
N ALA A 86 9.13 2.32 9.20
CA ALA A 86 10.07 3.39 9.52
C ALA A 86 10.01 4.60 8.54
N PRO A 87 9.83 4.41 7.21
CA PRO A 87 9.66 5.54 6.29
C PRO A 87 8.37 6.33 6.56
N SER A 88 7.26 5.66 6.87
CA SER A 88 6.00 6.35 7.19
C SER A 88 6.07 7.02 8.57
N GLU A 89 6.67 6.37 9.57
CA GLU A 89 6.95 6.96 10.89
C GLU A 89 7.82 8.22 10.79
N ARG A 90 8.84 8.22 9.92
CA ARG A 90 9.66 9.42 9.66
C ARG A 90 8.83 10.57 9.10
N VAL A 91 7.88 10.28 8.19
CA VAL A 91 6.93 11.28 7.68
C VAL A 91 6.05 11.81 8.80
N PHE A 92 5.51 10.93 9.66
CA PHE A 92 4.67 11.33 10.80
C PHE A 92 5.43 12.13 11.87
N SER A 93 6.69 11.77 12.13
CA SER A 93 7.56 12.51 13.04
C SER A 93 7.82 13.92 12.52
N LYS A 94 8.14 14.08 11.22
CA LYS A 94 8.28 15.40 10.58
C LYS A 94 6.97 16.20 10.63
N ALA A 95 5.84 15.54 10.36
CA ALA A 95 4.51 16.15 10.47
C ALA A 95 4.21 16.70 11.87
N GLY A 96 4.66 16.03 12.93
CA GLY A 96 4.50 16.48 14.31
C GLY A 96 5.09 17.87 14.57
N ASN A 97 6.17 18.24 13.89
CA ASN A 97 6.79 19.57 14.01
C ASN A 97 5.92 20.68 13.37
N PHE A 98 5.16 20.34 12.33
CA PHE A 98 4.24 21.28 11.66
C PHE A 98 2.90 21.38 12.37
N TYR A 99 2.51 20.33 13.11
CA TYR A 99 1.27 20.25 13.86
C TYR A 99 1.44 20.76 15.31
N ALA A 100 2.18 21.86 15.49
CA ALA A 100 2.29 22.52 16.79
C ALA A 100 1.06 23.42 17.01
N PRO A 101 0.42 23.40 18.21
CA PRO A 101 -0.75 24.24 18.51
C PRO A 101 -0.53 25.74 18.34
N GLU A 102 0.74 26.19 18.36
CA GLU A 102 1.13 27.60 18.31
C GLU A 102 1.27 28.16 16.88
N GLN A 103 1.35 27.31 15.85
CA GLN A 103 1.38 27.76 14.46
C GLN A 103 -0.03 27.73 13.89
N GLY A 104 -0.52 28.88 13.43
CA GLY A 104 -1.90 29.10 13.03
C GLY A 104 -2.48 27.99 12.14
N LYS A 105 -3.74 27.64 12.41
CA LYS A 105 -4.54 26.57 11.79
C LYS A 105 -4.28 26.44 10.29
N LEU A 106 -3.34 25.55 9.91
CA LEU A 106 -3.10 25.22 8.52
C LEU A 106 -4.26 24.37 8.01
N SER A 107 -4.78 24.66 6.82
CA SER A 107 -5.80 23.78 6.24
C SER A 107 -5.17 22.40 5.93
N PRO A 108 -5.94 21.31 6.05
CA PRO A 108 -5.45 19.97 5.75
C PRO A 108 -4.83 19.83 4.34
N ASP A 109 -5.37 20.57 3.37
CA ASP A 109 -4.89 20.55 1.99
C ASP A 109 -3.51 21.21 1.85
N ILE A 110 -3.32 22.38 2.48
CA ILE A 110 -2.02 23.07 2.46
C ILE A 110 -0.99 22.25 3.24
N PHE A 111 -1.39 21.66 4.37
CA PHE A 111 -0.53 20.75 5.14
C PHE A 111 -0.06 19.57 4.28
N ARG A 112 -0.98 18.90 3.57
CA ARG A 112 -0.66 17.79 2.68
C ARG A 112 0.32 18.21 1.59
N ALA A 113 0.10 19.37 0.97
CA ALA A 113 0.98 19.89 -0.07
C ALA A 113 2.39 20.19 0.47
N LEU A 114 2.49 20.86 1.62
CA LEU A 114 3.78 21.15 2.27
C LEU A 114 4.53 19.87 2.66
N MET A 115 3.82 18.88 3.21
CA MET A 115 4.40 17.57 3.55
C MET A 115 4.92 16.86 2.30
N MET A 116 4.17 16.90 1.19
CA MET A 116 4.62 16.31 -0.09
C MET A 116 5.90 16.97 -0.59
N ILE A 117 6.01 18.30 -0.53
CA ILE A 117 7.23 19.01 -0.93
C ILE A 117 8.38 18.68 0.02
N LYS A 118 8.16 18.76 1.34
CA LYS A 118 9.21 18.61 2.36
C LYS A 118 9.74 17.17 2.49
N CYS A 119 8.90 16.17 2.27
CA CYS A 119 9.29 14.77 2.37
C CYS A 119 9.99 14.24 1.12
N ASN A 120 9.80 14.90 -0.03
CA ASN A 120 10.42 14.52 -1.30
C ASN A 120 11.52 15.48 -1.76
N SER A 121 11.83 16.54 -1.00
CA SER A 121 12.87 17.53 -1.35
C SER A 121 14.31 16.98 -1.30
N ASP A 122 14.54 15.94 -0.51
CA ASP A 122 15.86 15.40 -0.22
C ASP A 122 16.13 14.10 -1.01
N MET A 123 15.30 13.82 -2.01
CA MET A 123 15.27 12.59 -2.81
C MET A 123 16.03 12.75 -4.13
#